data_AF-A0A2L0PQE6-F1
#
_entry.id   AF-A0A2L0PQE6-F1
#
_cell.length_a   1.000
_cell.length_b   1.000
_cell.length_c   1.000
_cell.angle_alpha   90.00
_cell.angle_beta   90.00
_cell.angle_gamma   90.00
#
_symmetry.space_group_name_H-M   'P 1'
#
loop_
_entity.id
_entity.type
_entity.pdbx_description
1 polymer ?
#
loop_
_entity_poly.entity_id
_entity_poly.type
_entity_poly.pdbx_seq_one_letter_code
_entity_poly.pdbx_strand_id
1 'polypeptide(L)'
;MQWWKRCGWIVALGLLPCTAMAWDQDCDPDFESYAEVLQKAKAGNADAQYWLGEAYFYGLNNLDEPIAEDNQAAKKWYDLAVKQNDACAIHAIGWMYDSGEGVAEDMSQAFTWYERAAKLGLSKSQFNVGVLLRDGEGVEQDFERARGWFAIAAAQGDTEAQEELSNWDATIAAILAGEDEE
;
A
#
# COMPACT_ATOMS: atom_id res chain seq x y z
N MET A 1 -2.95 19.63 -21.46
CA MET A 1 -4.18 18.88 -21.82
C MET A 1 -3.76 17.55 -22.43
N GLN A 2 -3.85 16.45 -21.69
CA GLN A 2 -4.34 15.12 -22.12
C GLN A 2 -4.35 14.21 -20.87
N TRP A 3 -5.12 14.61 -19.85
CA TRP A 3 -5.28 13.88 -18.58
C TRP A 3 -6.07 12.56 -18.75
N TRP A 4 -6.73 12.37 -19.89
CA TRP A 4 -7.51 11.17 -20.23
C TRP A 4 -6.67 9.94 -20.66
N LYS A 5 -5.39 10.09 -21.00
CA LYS A 5 -4.53 8.93 -21.31
C LYS A 5 -4.05 8.19 -20.05
N ARG A 6 -4.37 8.76 -18.88
CA ARG A 6 -4.01 8.26 -17.55
C ARG A 6 -5.17 7.57 -16.82
N CYS A 7 -6.36 7.50 -17.42
CA CYS A 7 -7.39 6.55 -16.99
C CYS A 7 -7.14 5.25 -17.78
N GLY A 8 -6.08 4.52 -17.43
CA GLY A 8 -5.85 3.15 -17.92
C GLY A 8 -6.99 2.27 -17.41
N TRP A 9 -7.80 1.74 -18.34
CA TRP A 9 -8.70 0.58 -18.23
C TRP A 9 -9.80 0.48 -17.15
N ILE A 10 -9.75 1.20 -16.02
CA ILE A 10 -10.77 1.10 -14.95
C ILE A 10 -12.18 1.49 -15.46
N VAL A 11 -12.26 2.39 -16.43
CA VAL A 11 -13.53 2.81 -17.04
C VAL A 11 -14.13 1.73 -17.97
N ALA A 12 -13.31 0.86 -18.56
CA ALA A 12 -13.76 -0.15 -19.53
C ALA A 12 -14.41 -1.38 -18.88
N LEU A 13 -14.07 -1.67 -17.61
CA LEU A 13 -14.57 -2.83 -16.88
C LEU A 13 -15.74 -2.53 -15.92
N GLY A 14 -16.24 -1.28 -15.90
CA GLY A 14 -17.44 -0.89 -15.15
C GLY A 14 -17.26 -0.86 -13.62
N LEU A 15 -16.03 -0.93 -13.13
CA LEU A 15 -15.71 -1.02 -11.70
C LEU A 15 -15.44 0.34 -11.06
N LEU A 16 -16.28 1.36 -11.36
CA LEU A 16 -16.35 2.71 -10.73
C LEU A 16 -15.79 3.87 -11.60
N PRO A 17 -16.34 5.11 -11.47
CA PRO A 17 -15.82 6.28 -12.18
C PRO A 17 -14.36 6.57 -11.79
N CYS A 18 -13.61 7.24 -12.68
CA CYS A 18 -12.20 7.66 -12.51
C CYS A 18 -11.97 8.61 -11.29
N THR A 19 -12.92 8.67 -10.35
CA THR A 19 -12.95 9.52 -9.15
C THR A 19 -13.42 8.79 -7.88
N ALA A 20 -13.65 7.47 -7.88
CA ALA A 20 -14.35 6.80 -6.78
C ALA A 20 -13.48 5.94 -5.83
N MET A 21 -12.20 5.75 -6.09
CA MET A 21 -11.21 5.38 -5.08
C MET A 21 -9.87 5.98 -5.53
N ALA A 22 -9.22 6.73 -4.66
CA ALA A 22 -7.83 7.14 -4.85
C ALA A 22 -6.95 5.88 -4.73
N TRP A 23 -6.82 5.13 -5.83
CA TRP A 23 -5.73 4.17 -5.94
C TRP A 23 -4.46 5.01 -6.11
N ASP A 24 -3.55 4.87 -5.14
CA ASP A 24 -2.33 5.64 -5.07
C ASP A 24 -1.45 5.38 -6.31
N GLN A 25 -0.87 6.45 -6.84
CA GLN A 25 -0.11 6.51 -8.09
C GLN A 25 1.06 5.50 -8.12
N ASP A 26 1.53 5.09 -6.95
CA ASP A 26 2.79 4.36 -6.77
C ASP A 26 2.73 2.88 -7.20
N CYS A 27 1.55 2.26 -7.20
CA CYS A 27 1.38 0.82 -7.47
C CYS A 27 0.49 0.50 -8.68
N ASP A 28 0.24 1.49 -9.55
CA ASP A 28 -0.58 1.38 -10.76
C ASP A 28 0.30 1.28 -12.03
N PRO A 29 0.60 0.08 -12.53
CA PRO A 29 1.28 -0.12 -13.78
C PRO A 29 0.35 0.04 -14.96
N ASP A 30 0.92 0.59 -16.02
CA ASP A 30 0.27 0.79 -17.30
C ASP A 30 0.17 -0.55 -18.06
N PHE A 31 -0.71 -1.44 -17.61
CA PHE A 31 -1.10 -2.64 -18.34
C PHE A 31 -2.45 -2.45 -19.01
N GLU A 32 -2.52 -2.85 -20.27
CA GLU A 32 -3.76 -2.79 -21.01
C GLU A 32 -4.60 -4.00 -20.61
N SER A 33 -4.14 -5.25 -20.70
CA SER A 33 -5.05 -6.40 -20.45
C SER A 33 -4.53 -7.41 -19.44
N TYR A 34 -5.43 -8.23 -18.88
CA TYR A 34 -5.03 -9.39 -18.07
C TYR A 34 -4.11 -10.35 -18.85
N ALA A 35 -4.34 -10.51 -20.16
CA ALA A 35 -3.45 -11.32 -21.01
C ALA A 35 -2.03 -10.73 -21.08
N GLU A 36 -1.91 -9.40 -21.13
CA GLU A 36 -0.63 -8.70 -21.06
C GLU A 36 0.04 -8.88 -19.70
N VAL A 37 -0.69 -8.71 -18.60
CA VAL A 37 -0.21 -8.98 -17.23
C VAL A 37 0.36 -10.39 -17.15
N LEU A 38 -0.39 -11.40 -17.61
CA LEU A 38 0.04 -12.79 -17.58
C LEU A 38 1.30 -13.03 -18.42
N GLN A 39 1.39 -12.42 -19.61
CA GLN A 39 2.56 -12.53 -20.47
C GLN A 39 3.80 -11.90 -19.80
N LYS A 40 3.66 -10.68 -19.26
CA LYS A 40 4.74 -9.93 -18.64
C LYS A 40 5.19 -10.55 -17.32
N ALA A 41 4.27 -11.04 -16.50
CA ALA A 41 4.57 -11.73 -15.25
C ALA A 41 5.40 -13.01 -15.50
N LYS A 42 5.01 -13.79 -16.52
CA LYS A 42 5.77 -14.97 -16.98
C LYS A 42 7.15 -14.60 -17.54
N ALA A 43 7.28 -13.43 -18.15
CA ALA A 43 8.55 -12.89 -18.62
C ALA A 43 9.44 -12.33 -17.50
N GLY A 44 8.95 -12.27 -16.26
CA GLY A 44 9.71 -11.82 -15.10
C GLY A 44 9.52 -10.35 -14.72
N ASN A 45 8.60 -9.61 -15.34
CA ASN A 45 8.34 -8.22 -14.96
C ASN A 45 7.72 -8.16 -13.55
N ALA A 46 8.33 -7.37 -12.66
CA ALA A 46 7.97 -7.33 -11.24
C ALA A 46 6.57 -6.74 -11.01
N ASP A 47 6.26 -5.61 -11.64
CA ASP A 47 4.93 -4.97 -11.53
C ASP A 47 3.81 -5.92 -12.00
N ALA A 48 4.04 -6.65 -13.09
CA ALA A 48 3.09 -7.63 -13.61
C ALA A 48 2.94 -8.83 -12.66
N GLN A 49 4.02 -9.24 -11.99
CA GLN A 49 3.95 -10.28 -10.96
C GLN A 49 3.16 -9.80 -9.74
N TYR A 50 3.38 -8.56 -9.29
CA TYR A 50 2.57 -7.95 -8.23
C TYR A 50 1.08 -7.95 -8.62
N TRP A 51 0.74 -7.46 -9.80
CA TRP A 51 -0.66 -7.39 -10.27
C TRP A 51 -1.31 -8.73 -10.50
N LEU A 52 -0.54 -9.72 -10.97
CA LEU A 52 -1.06 -11.07 -11.05
C LEU A 52 -1.32 -11.63 -9.65
N GLY A 53 -0.50 -11.25 -8.66
CA GLY A 53 -0.75 -11.50 -7.24
C GLY A 53 -2.09 -10.92 -6.78
N GLU A 54 -2.31 -9.62 -7.01
CA GLU A 54 -3.57 -8.92 -6.67
C GLU A 54 -4.79 -9.59 -7.32
N ALA A 55 -4.67 -10.01 -8.59
CA ALA A 55 -5.75 -10.67 -9.31
C ALA A 55 -6.15 -12.02 -8.67
N TYR A 56 -5.18 -12.79 -8.17
CA TYR A 56 -5.45 -13.99 -7.39
C TYR A 56 -5.91 -13.67 -5.97
N PHE A 57 -5.44 -12.58 -5.38
CA PHE A 57 -5.78 -12.18 -4.03
C PHE A 57 -7.25 -11.79 -3.89
N TYR A 58 -7.77 -10.95 -4.79
CA TYR A 58 -9.18 -10.52 -4.75
C TYR A 58 -10.12 -11.42 -5.57
N GLY A 59 -9.56 -12.20 -6.50
CA GLY A 59 -10.33 -12.85 -7.54
C GLY A 59 -10.92 -11.86 -8.54
N LEU A 60 -11.05 -12.26 -9.81
CA LEU A 60 -11.62 -11.43 -10.87
C LEU A 60 -12.75 -12.19 -11.56
N ASN A 61 -13.98 -11.71 -11.38
CA ASN A 61 -15.19 -12.37 -11.89
C ASN A 61 -15.71 -11.82 -13.23
N ASN A 62 -15.13 -10.72 -13.72
CA ASN A 62 -15.54 -9.97 -14.90
C ASN A 62 -14.72 -10.32 -16.16
N LEU A 63 -13.99 -11.43 -16.12
CA LEU A 63 -13.20 -11.96 -17.24
C LEU A 63 -13.95 -13.10 -17.94
N ASP A 64 -13.64 -13.33 -19.22
CA ASP A 64 -14.14 -14.49 -19.98
C ASP A 64 -13.82 -15.81 -19.26
N GLU A 65 -12.67 -15.84 -18.58
CA GLU A 65 -12.26 -16.90 -17.65
C GLU A 65 -12.07 -16.28 -16.25
N PRO A 66 -13.05 -16.43 -15.35
CA PRO A 66 -12.96 -15.91 -13.99
C PRO A 66 -11.79 -16.49 -13.21
N ILE A 67 -11.13 -15.64 -12.45
CA ILE A 67 -10.06 -16.03 -11.52
C ILE A 67 -10.69 -16.15 -10.14
N ALA A 68 -10.61 -17.35 -9.57
CA ALA A 68 -11.00 -17.56 -8.18
C ALA A 68 -9.95 -16.97 -7.24
N GLU A 69 -10.42 -16.48 -6.10
CA GLU A 69 -9.57 -16.08 -4.97
C GLU A 69 -8.66 -17.25 -4.56
N ASP A 70 -7.36 -16.99 -4.49
CA ASP A 70 -6.33 -17.93 -4.04
C ASP A 70 -5.14 -17.18 -3.44
N ASN A 71 -5.18 -17.00 -2.11
CA ASN A 71 -4.13 -16.29 -1.38
C ASN A 71 -2.77 -17.00 -1.43
N GLN A 72 -2.73 -18.33 -1.67
CA GLN A 72 -1.48 -19.05 -1.83
C GLN A 72 -0.86 -18.83 -3.21
N ALA A 73 -1.70 -18.73 -4.26
CA ALA A 73 -1.25 -18.31 -5.57
C ALA A 73 -0.79 -16.84 -5.57
N ALA A 74 -1.55 -15.95 -4.92
CA ALA A 74 -1.22 -14.54 -4.78
C ALA A 74 0.16 -14.37 -4.13
N LYS A 75 0.38 -15.01 -2.97
CA LYS A 75 1.66 -14.96 -2.26
C LYS A 75 2.83 -15.43 -3.11
N LYS A 76 2.67 -16.48 -3.93
CA LYS A 76 3.75 -16.96 -4.81
C LYS A 76 4.15 -15.90 -5.84
N TRP A 77 3.18 -15.17 -6.38
CA TRP A 77 3.45 -14.09 -7.32
C TRP A 77 4.08 -12.88 -6.64
N TYR A 78 3.59 -12.49 -5.47
CA TYR A 78 4.25 -11.47 -4.65
C TYR A 78 5.69 -11.87 -4.30
N ASP A 79 5.95 -13.11 -3.89
CA ASP A 79 7.30 -13.60 -3.56
C ASP A 79 8.26 -13.51 -4.76
N LEU A 80 7.75 -13.59 -6.01
CA LEU A 80 8.56 -13.37 -7.21
C LEU A 80 8.89 -11.87 -7.39
N ALA A 81 7.92 -10.98 -7.22
CA ALA A 81 8.11 -9.53 -7.31
C ALA A 81 9.01 -8.99 -6.17
N VAL A 82 8.84 -9.51 -4.94
CA VAL A 82 9.66 -9.19 -3.76
C VAL A 82 11.15 -9.49 -3.98
N LYS A 83 11.48 -10.57 -4.72
CA LYS A 83 12.87 -10.89 -5.07
C LYS A 83 13.52 -9.83 -5.96
N GLN A 84 12.70 -9.00 -6.61
CA GLN A 84 13.11 -7.90 -7.48
C GLN A 84 13.04 -6.54 -6.76
N ASN A 85 12.74 -6.53 -5.45
CA ASN A 85 12.49 -5.33 -4.64
C ASN A 85 11.32 -4.47 -5.14
N ASP A 86 10.29 -5.10 -5.67
CA ASP A 86 9.03 -4.42 -5.95
C ASP A 86 8.38 -3.94 -4.64
N ALA A 87 8.23 -2.63 -4.48
CA ALA A 87 7.76 -2.03 -3.23
C ALA A 87 6.30 -2.39 -2.94
N CYS A 88 5.48 -2.50 -3.99
CA CYS A 88 4.06 -2.82 -3.91
C CYS A 88 3.84 -4.27 -3.44
N ALA A 89 4.56 -5.24 -3.99
CA ALA A 89 4.52 -6.62 -3.53
C ALA A 89 5.06 -6.78 -2.10
N ILE A 90 6.12 -6.04 -1.74
CA ILE A 90 6.63 -6.03 -0.36
C ILE A 90 5.55 -5.51 0.60
N HIS A 91 4.85 -4.43 0.23
CA HIS A 91 3.71 -3.91 0.99
C HIS A 91 2.57 -4.91 1.08
N ALA A 92 2.19 -5.56 -0.03
CA ALA A 92 1.11 -6.55 -0.07
C ALA A 92 1.40 -7.72 0.86
N ILE A 93 2.64 -8.22 0.91
CA ILE A 93 3.02 -9.24 1.91
C ILE A 93 2.87 -8.72 3.33
N GLY A 94 3.27 -7.47 3.60
CA GLY A 94 3.04 -6.84 4.91
C GLY A 94 1.57 -6.79 5.28
N TRP A 95 0.72 -6.43 4.32
CA TRP A 95 -0.73 -6.39 4.51
C TRP A 95 -1.35 -7.79 4.71
N MET A 96 -0.84 -8.83 4.06
CA MET A 96 -1.27 -10.22 4.36
C MET A 96 -1.01 -10.62 5.82
N TYR A 97 0.11 -10.18 6.40
CA TYR A 97 0.42 -10.42 7.81
C TYR A 97 -0.40 -9.54 8.76
N ASP A 98 -0.73 -8.33 8.34
CA ASP A 98 -1.59 -7.39 9.07
C ASP A 98 -3.05 -7.88 9.14
N SER A 99 -3.60 -8.32 8.01
CA SER A 99 -4.99 -8.80 7.92
C SER A 99 -5.18 -10.26 8.30
N GLY A 100 -4.10 -11.05 8.32
CA GLY A 100 -4.18 -12.51 8.48
C GLY A 100 -4.78 -13.23 7.26
N GLU A 101 -4.80 -12.59 6.10
CA GLU A 101 -5.31 -13.19 4.87
C GLU A 101 -4.25 -14.06 4.18
N GLY A 102 -4.50 -15.37 4.10
CA GLY A 102 -3.61 -16.34 3.47
C GLY A 102 -2.37 -16.73 4.29
N VAL A 103 -2.07 -16.00 5.35
CA VAL A 103 -1.05 -16.29 6.37
C VAL A 103 -1.62 -16.06 7.77
N ALA A 104 -0.97 -16.56 8.82
CA ALA A 104 -1.38 -16.20 10.17
C ALA A 104 -1.06 -14.72 10.43
N GLU A 105 -2.00 -14.01 11.05
CA GLU A 105 -1.81 -12.62 11.48
C GLU A 105 -0.57 -12.50 12.38
N ASP A 106 0.30 -11.54 12.05
CA ASP A 106 1.53 -11.26 12.79
C ASP A 106 1.97 -9.80 12.55
N MET A 107 1.64 -8.93 13.49
CA MET A 107 1.97 -7.51 13.42
C MET A 107 3.48 -7.24 13.41
N SER A 108 4.31 -8.13 13.98
CA SER A 108 5.77 -7.97 13.95
C SER A 108 6.32 -8.25 12.54
N GLN A 109 5.74 -9.22 11.84
CA GLN A 109 6.02 -9.45 10.42
C GLN A 109 5.49 -8.29 9.58
N ALA A 110 4.24 -7.85 9.80
CA ALA A 110 3.65 -6.73 9.09
C ALA A 110 4.54 -5.48 9.19
N PHE A 111 4.98 -5.12 10.40
CA PHE A 111 5.94 -4.03 10.62
C PHE A 111 7.21 -4.20 9.81
N THR A 112 7.82 -5.39 9.83
CA THR A 112 9.07 -5.67 9.12
C THR A 112 8.92 -5.49 7.60
N TRP A 113 7.81 -5.97 7.04
CA TRP A 113 7.52 -5.86 5.62
C TRP A 113 7.16 -4.44 5.20
N TYR A 114 6.31 -3.75 5.96
CA TYR A 114 5.99 -2.36 5.71
C TYR A 114 7.23 -1.47 5.85
N GLU A 115 8.09 -1.67 6.85
CA GLU A 115 9.33 -0.88 6.98
C GLU A 115 10.26 -1.08 5.77
N ARG A 116 10.30 -2.29 5.22
CA ARG A 116 11.06 -2.55 3.99
C ARG A 116 10.48 -1.80 2.79
N ALA A 117 9.16 -1.81 2.58
CA ALA A 117 8.52 -1.08 1.49
C ALA A 117 8.61 0.44 1.67
N ALA A 118 8.48 0.92 2.91
CA ALA A 118 8.63 2.33 3.27
C ALA A 118 10.02 2.88 2.93
N LYS A 119 11.07 2.07 3.19
CA LYS A 119 12.46 2.38 2.81
C LYS A 119 12.68 2.41 1.30
N LEU A 120 11.83 1.78 0.51
CA LEU A 120 11.83 1.86 -0.96
C LEU A 120 11.03 3.07 -1.48
N GLY A 121 10.41 3.84 -0.60
CA GLY A 121 9.73 5.09 -0.94
C GLY A 121 8.21 5.00 -0.97
N LEU A 122 7.61 3.83 -0.75
CA LEU A 122 6.15 3.68 -0.85
C LEU A 122 5.43 4.45 0.26
N SER A 123 4.70 5.51 -0.11
CA SER A 123 3.93 6.42 0.77
C SER A 123 3.07 5.65 1.78
N LYS A 124 2.24 4.73 1.29
CA LYS A 124 1.30 3.94 2.09
C LYS A 124 2.01 3.07 3.14
N SER A 125 3.18 2.53 2.80
CA SER A 125 3.97 1.79 3.78
C SER A 125 4.62 2.69 4.81
N GLN A 126 5.04 3.90 4.43
CA GLN A 126 5.55 4.88 5.39
C GLN A 126 4.44 5.28 6.38
N PHE A 127 3.22 5.52 5.90
CA PHE A 127 2.06 5.75 6.75
C PHE A 127 1.81 4.57 7.70
N ASN A 128 1.73 3.34 7.18
CA ASN A 128 1.49 2.15 8.01
C ASN A 128 2.58 1.93 9.07
N VAL A 129 3.86 2.15 8.73
CA VAL A 129 4.96 2.11 9.71
C VAL A 129 4.77 3.16 10.79
N GLY A 130 4.34 4.37 10.42
CA GLY A 130 4.00 5.43 11.35
C GLY A 130 2.90 5.01 12.34
N VAL A 131 1.82 4.40 11.83
CA VAL A 131 0.71 3.89 12.64
C VAL A 131 1.18 2.81 13.61
N LEU A 132 1.89 1.79 13.14
CA LEU A 132 2.35 0.69 14.01
C LEU A 132 3.30 1.18 15.12
N LEU A 133 4.18 2.15 14.83
CA LEU A 133 5.04 2.77 15.84
C LEU A 133 4.27 3.67 16.82
N ARG A 134 3.25 4.38 16.35
CA ARG A 134 2.38 5.19 17.21
C ARG A 134 1.61 4.32 18.19
N ASP A 135 1.11 3.18 17.73
CA ASP A 135 0.22 2.32 18.50
C ASP A 135 0.98 1.24 19.29
N GLY A 136 2.23 0.96 18.93
CA GLY A 136 3.06 -0.07 19.56
C GLY A 136 2.62 -1.50 19.17
N GLU A 137 2.06 -1.65 17.97
CA GLU A 137 1.54 -2.92 17.48
C GLU A 137 2.61 -3.67 16.69
N GLY A 138 3.05 -4.83 17.21
CA GLY A 138 4.13 -5.61 16.60
C GLY A 138 5.52 -4.96 16.67
N VAL A 139 5.63 -3.78 17.28
CA VAL A 139 6.87 -3.02 17.48
C VAL A 139 6.77 -2.23 18.79
N GLU A 140 7.90 -1.89 19.41
CA GLU A 140 7.90 -0.97 20.54
C GLU A 140 7.38 0.41 20.12
N GLN A 141 6.48 0.98 20.93
CA GLN A 141 5.88 2.29 20.66
C GLN A 141 6.97 3.37 20.63
N ASP A 142 6.98 4.15 19.55
CA ASP A 142 7.92 5.25 19.34
C ASP A 142 7.26 6.38 18.56
N PHE A 143 6.77 7.36 19.31
CA PHE A 143 6.08 8.54 18.78
C PHE A 143 6.96 9.42 17.90
N GLU A 144 8.25 9.54 18.20
CA GLU A 144 9.17 10.37 17.40
C GLU A 144 9.43 9.73 16.04
N ARG A 145 9.70 8.42 16.01
CA ARG A 145 9.85 7.68 14.75
C ARG A 145 8.54 7.64 13.97
N ALA A 146 7.40 7.48 14.65
CA ALA A 146 6.09 7.52 14.00
C ALA A 146 5.86 8.84 13.26
N ARG A 147 6.06 9.98 13.94
CA ARG A 147 5.99 11.31 13.32
C ARG A 147 6.97 11.47 12.16
N GLY A 148 8.19 10.93 12.30
CA GLY A 148 9.18 10.94 11.21
C GLY A 148 8.65 10.26 9.95
N TRP A 149 8.04 9.09 10.07
CA TRP A 149 7.46 8.38 8.94
C TRP A 149 6.22 9.08 8.35
N PHE A 150 5.33 9.60 9.20
CA PHE A 150 4.21 10.43 8.73
C PHE A 150 4.70 11.65 7.94
N ALA A 151 5.76 12.33 8.39
CA ALA A 151 6.34 13.46 7.67
C ALA A 151 6.85 13.09 6.27
N ILE A 152 7.44 11.90 6.12
CA ILE A 152 7.90 11.41 4.81
C ILE A 152 6.69 11.10 3.92
N ALA A 153 5.68 10.39 4.41
CA ALA A 153 4.45 10.09 3.65
C ALA A 153 3.70 11.36 3.24
N ALA A 154 3.50 12.29 4.17
CA ALA A 154 2.82 13.56 3.95
C ALA A 154 3.51 14.42 2.89
N ALA A 155 4.84 14.40 2.83
CA ALA A 155 5.63 15.10 1.81
C ALA A 155 5.43 14.51 0.40
N GLN A 156 4.98 13.25 0.30
CA GLN A 156 4.61 12.60 -0.96
C GLN A 156 3.14 12.83 -1.33
N GLY A 157 2.36 13.50 -0.47
CA GLY A 157 0.96 13.80 -0.73
C GLY A 157 -0.04 12.85 -0.06
N ASP A 158 0.43 11.95 0.81
CA ASP A 158 -0.43 11.08 1.61
C ASP A 158 -1.30 11.94 2.55
N THR A 159 -2.60 11.92 2.34
CA THR A 159 -3.55 12.81 3.03
C THR A 159 -3.74 12.43 4.49
N GLU A 160 -3.79 11.13 4.76
CA GLU A 160 -3.93 10.56 6.08
C GLU A 160 -2.70 10.92 6.95
N ALA A 161 -1.50 10.83 6.39
CA ALA A 161 -0.28 11.27 7.06
C ALA A 161 -0.27 12.78 7.33
N GLN A 162 -0.79 13.61 6.41
CA GLN A 162 -0.92 15.05 6.63
C GLN A 162 -1.88 15.37 7.79
N GLU A 163 -3.00 14.66 7.87
CA GLU A 163 -3.97 14.80 8.96
C GLU A 163 -3.36 14.39 10.31
N GLU A 164 -2.65 13.27 10.38
CA GLU A 164 -1.95 12.81 11.59
C GLU A 164 -0.95 13.85 12.12
N LEU A 165 -0.16 14.46 11.23
CA LEU A 165 0.78 15.52 11.61
C LEU A 165 0.08 16.79 12.09
N SER A 166 -1.00 17.19 11.41
CA SER A 166 -1.79 18.36 11.79
C SER A 166 -2.38 18.18 13.20
N ASN A 167 -2.85 16.98 13.53
CA ASN A 167 -3.40 16.66 14.85
C ASN A 167 -2.33 16.72 15.95
N TRP A 168 -1.11 16.28 15.65
CA TRP A 168 0.03 16.41 16.55
C TRP A 168 0.39 17.86 16.83
N ASP A 169 0.55 18.68 15.79
CA ASP A 169 0.93 20.08 15.93
C ASP A 169 -0.16 20.88 16.67
N ALA A 170 -1.45 20.57 16.43
CA ALA A 170 -2.57 21.15 17.16
C ALA A 170 -2.57 20.78 18.65
N THR A 171 -2.22 19.54 18.99
CA THR A 171 -2.12 19.08 20.38
C THR A 171 -1.02 19.82 21.13
N ILE A 172 0.16 19.97 20.52
CA ILE A 172 1.29 20.72 21.11
C ILE A 172 0.92 22.19 21.32
N ALA A 173 0.28 22.82 20.33
CA ALA A 173 -0.16 24.21 20.44
C ALA A 173 -1.15 24.41 21.61
N ALA A 174 -2.06 23.46 21.83
CA ALA A 174 -3.01 23.52 22.94
C ALA A 174 -2.32 23.38 24.32
N ILE A 175 -1.30 22.53 24.44
CA ILE A 175 -0.51 22.38 25.67
C ILE A 175 0.22 23.70 25.98
N LEU A 176 0.93 24.25 24.99
CA LEU A 176 1.69 25.50 25.17
C LEU A 176 0.78 26.69 25.52
N ALA A 177 -0.41 26.76 24.91
CA ALA A 177 -1.37 27.82 25.22
C ALA A 177 -1.97 27.71 26.63
N GLY A 178 -1.95 26.52 27.24
CA GLY A 178 -2.41 26.30 28.62
C GLY A 178 -1.33 26.51 29.69
N GLU A 179 -0.05 26.58 29.31
CA GLU A 179 1.08 26.82 30.22
C GLU A 179 1.34 28.31 30.49
N ASP A 180 0.72 29.21 29.73
CA ASP A 180 0.88 30.68 29.85
C ASP A 180 -0.08 31.34 30.88
N GLU A 181 -0.88 30.57 31.63
CA GLU A 181 -1.91 31.10 32.57
C GLU A 181 -1.56 31.02 34.09
N GLU A 182 -0.36 30.61 34.51
CA GLU A 182 0.03 30.59 35.95
C GLU A 182 1.01 31.68 36.40
#